data_AF-A0A965CL32-F1
#
_entry.id   AF-A0A965CL32-F1
#
_cell.length_a   1.000
_cell.length_b   1.000
_cell.length_c   1.000
_cell.angle_alpha   90.00
_cell.angle_beta   90.00
_cell.angle_gamma   90.00
#
_symmetry.space_group_name_H-M   'P 1'
#
loop_
_entity.id
_entity.type
_entity.pdbx_description
1 polymer ?
#
loop_
_entity_poly.entity_id
_entity_poly.type
_entity_poly.pdbx_seq_one_letter_code
_entity_poly.pdbx_strand_id
1 'polypeptide(L)'
;MNLFELFQNRIANCVSELGHSGELPKGLDIGRITVEPPRDPAHGDLATNAAMVLAKDASMPPRAFAEKLVPRLQALEGVSS
;
A
#
# COMPACT_ATOMS: atom_id res chain seq x y z
N MET A 1 19.74 -4.47 1.23
CA MET A 1 18.42 -3.85 1.45
C MET A 1 18.11 -3.03 0.22
N ASN A 2 17.20 -3.51 -0.63
CA ASN A 2 16.75 -2.78 -1.81
C ASN A 2 15.70 -1.72 -1.41
N LEU A 3 15.69 -0.55 -2.04
CA LEU A 3 14.68 0.49 -1.83
C LEU A 3 13.25 -0.03 -2.03
N PHE A 4 13.05 -0.88 -3.06
CA PHE A 4 11.75 -1.51 -3.33
C PHE A 4 11.31 -2.41 -2.18
N GLU A 5 12.20 -3.26 -1.66
CA GLU A 5 11.93 -4.14 -0.52
C GLU A 5 11.62 -3.33 0.76
N LEU A 6 12.35 -2.24 0.99
CA LEU A 6 12.11 -1.35 2.12
C LEU A 6 10.67 -0.79 2.07
N PHE A 7 10.27 -0.25 0.92
CA PHE A 7 8.94 0.34 0.77
C PHE A 7 7.83 -0.72 0.73
N GLN A 8 8.08 -1.91 0.16
CA GLN A 8 7.14 -3.02 0.19
C GLN A 8 6.83 -3.44 1.63
N ASN A 9 7.86 -3.56 2.48
CA ASN A 9 7.68 -3.85 3.90
C ASN A 9 6.92 -2.73 4.63
N ARG A 10 7.21 -1.46 4.34
CA ARG A 10 6.49 -0.32 4.93
C ARG A 10 5.01 -0.32 4.54
N ILE A 11 4.68 -0.57 3.26
CA ILE A 11 3.30 -0.66 2.78
C ILE A 11 2.57 -1.83 3.46
N ALA A 12 3.22 -3.00 3.55
CA ALA A 12 2.66 -4.16 4.24
C ALA A 12 2.36 -3.89 5.73
N ASN A 13 3.23 -3.13 6.40
CA ASN A 13 2.99 -2.68 7.77
C ASN A 13 1.79 -1.73 7.86
N CYS A 14 1.68 -0.75 6.98
CA CYS A 14 0.52 0.15 6.95
C CYS A 14 -0.81 -0.60 6.74
N VAL A 15 -0.83 -1.58 5.83
CA VAL A 15 -2.02 -2.45 5.62
C VAL A 15 -2.33 -3.24 6.88
N SER A 16 -1.31 -3.79 7.53
CA SER A 16 -1.48 -4.53 8.78
C SER A 16 -2.06 -3.64 9.89
N GLU A 17 -1.56 -2.41 10.05
CA GLU A 17 -2.09 -1.44 11.02
C GLU A 17 -3.55 -1.08 10.74
N LEU A 18 -3.93 -0.88 9.47
CA LEU A 18 -5.32 -0.64 9.09
C LEU A 18 -6.23 -1.80 9.50
N GLY A 19 -5.74 -3.04 9.34
CA GLY A 19 -6.40 -4.24 9.84
C GLY A 19 -6.55 -4.29 11.37
N HIS A 20 -5.56 -3.78 12.11
CA HIS A 20 -5.63 -3.67 13.57
C HIS A 20 -6.62 -2.60 14.04
N SER A 21 -6.69 -1.47 13.32
CA SER A 21 -7.66 -0.38 13.60
C SER A 21 -9.10 -0.68 13.20
N GLY A 22 -9.35 -1.80 12.50
CA GLY A 22 -10.69 -2.18 12.03
C GLY A 22 -11.14 -1.47 10.76
N GLU A 23 -10.27 -0.68 10.13
CA GLU A 23 -10.56 0.02 8.87
C GLU A 23 -10.51 -0.90 7.64
N LEU A 24 -9.77 -2.01 7.76
CA LEU A 24 -9.67 -3.10 6.79
C LEU A 24 -9.88 -4.45 7.48
N PRO A 25 -10.27 -5.52 6.75
CA PRO A 25 -10.28 -6.87 7.29
C PRO A 25 -8.89 -7.33 7.72
N LYS A 26 -8.83 -8.16 8.76
CA LYS A 26 -7.59 -8.83 9.18
C LYS A 26 -7.27 -10.00 8.25
N GLY A 27 -6.00 -10.34 8.13
CA GLY A 27 -5.55 -11.51 7.37
C GLY A 27 -5.52 -11.33 5.86
N LEU A 28 -5.43 -10.08 5.38
CA LEU A 28 -5.17 -9.81 3.96
C LEU A 28 -3.82 -10.43 3.54
N ASP A 29 -3.78 -11.04 2.35
CA ASP A 29 -2.59 -11.65 1.78
C ASP A 29 -1.60 -10.58 1.26
N ILE A 30 -0.87 -9.98 2.20
CA ILE A 30 0.14 -8.94 1.92
C ILE A 30 1.31 -9.44 1.05
N GLY A 31 1.47 -10.75 0.85
CA GLY A 31 2.50 -11.32 -0.01
C GLY A 31 2.34 -10.97 -1.49
N ARG A 32 1.16 -10.51 -1.91
CA ARG A 32 0.87 -10.08 -3.29
C ARG A 32 1.24 -8.63 -3.57
N ILE A 33 1.58 -7.87 -2.54
CA ILE A 33 1.98 -6.46 -2.67
C ILE A 33 3.33 -6.42 -3.38
N THR A 34 3.43 -5.61 -4.43
CA THR A 34 4.67 -5.28 -5.11
C THR A 34 4.91 -3.78 -5.06
N VAL A 35 6.19 -3.40 -5.16
CA VAL A 35 6.62 -2.02 -5.37
C VAL A 35 7.56 -2.02 -6.57
N GLU A 36 7.27 -1.15 -7.54
CA GLU A 36 7.98 -1.06 -8.81
C GLU A 36 8.11 0.39 -9.25
N PRO A 37 9.05 0.71 -10.16
CA PRO A 37 9.05 2.02 -10.82
C PRO A 37 7.72 2.24 -11.55
N PRO A 38 7.12 3.44 -11.48
CA PRO A 38 5.92 3.73 -12.24
C PRO A 38 6.23 3.69 -13.75
N ARG A 39 5.22 3.33 -14.54
CA ARG A 39 5.32 3.34 -16.01
C ARG A 39 5.56 4.74 -16.56
N ASP A 40 4.93 5.73 -15.94
CA ASP A 40 5.12 7.15 -16.25
C ASP A 40 5.90 7.79 -15.10
N PRO A 41 7.11 8.33 -15.34
CA PRO A 41 7.90 9.05 -14.33
C PRO A 41 7.17 10.25 -13.72
N ALA A 42 6.15 10.81 -14.39
CA ALA A 42 5.33 11.88 -13.84
C ALA A 42 4.45 11.42 -12.65
N HIS A 43 4.33 10.11 -12.41
CA HIS A 43 3.61 9.54 -11.26
C HIS A 43 4.49 9.33 -10.03
N GLY A 44 5.73 9.84 -10.03
CA GLY A 44 6.66 9.80 -8.91
C GLY A 44 7.74 8.73 -9.07
N ASP A 45 8.36 8.36 -7.96
CA ASP A 45 9.51 7.46 -7.95
C ASP A 45 9.11 5.97 -7.83
N LEU A 46 8.01 5.71 -7.13
CA LEU A 46 7.55 4.36 -6.76
C LEU A 46 6.04 4.22 -6.95
N ALA A 47 5.62 3.08 -7.48
CA ALA A 47 4.23 2.65 -7.57
C ALA A 47 4.01 1.31 -6.85
N THR A 48 2.78 1.07 -6.40
CA THR A 48 2.40 -0.21 -5.77
C THR A 48 1.05 -0.71 -6.27
N ASN A 49 0.92 -2.04 -6.38
CA ASN A 49 -0.32 -2.72 -6.74
C ASN A 49 -1.25 -3.00 -5.54
N ALA A 50 -0.86 -2.62 -4.32
CA ALA A 50 -1.50 -3.05 -3.07
C ALA A 50 -3.03 -2.89 -3.08
N ALA A 51 -3.50 -1.71 -3.52
CA ALA A 51 -4.93 -1.42 -3.61
C ALA A 51 -5.66 -2.36 -4.59
N MET A 52 -5.05 -2.72 -5.71
CA MET A 52 -5.68 -3.59 -6.70
C MET A 52 -5.76 -5.05 -6.23
N VAL A 53 -4.69 -5.55 -5.61
CA VAL A 53 -4.60 -6.97 -5.25
C VAL A 53 -5.29 -7.31 -3.93
N LEU A 54 -5.42 -6.34 -3.02
CA LEU A 54 -6.04 -6.55 -1.70
C LEU A 54 -7.50 -6.13 -1.61
N ALA A 55 -7.96 -5.22 -2.48
CA ALA A 55 -9.32 -4.69 -2.44
C ALA A 55 -10.41 -5.77 -2.53
N LYS A 56 -10.17 -6.82 -3.33
CA LYS A 56 -11.10 -7.96 -3.45
C LYS A 56 -11.28 -8.67 -2.12
N ASP A 57 -10.18 -9.01 -1.46
CA ASP A 57 -10.20 -9.70 -0.16
C ASP A 57 -10.70 -8.77 0.96
N ALA A 58 -10.52 -7.46 0.79
CA ALA A 58 -11.08 -6.42 1.64
C ALA A 58 -12.56 -6.11 1.34
N SER A 59 -13.18 -6.76 0.34
CA SER A 59 -14.56 -6.53 -0.12
C SER A 59 -14.88 -5.05 -0.40
N MET A 60 -13.94 -4.31 -0.99
CA MET A 60 -14.11 -2.88 -1.29
C MET A 60 -13.54 -2.50 -2.66
N PRO A 61 -13.94 -1.35 -3.24
CA PRO A 61 -13.31 -0.85 -4.47
C PRO A 61 -11.83 -0.50 -4.25
N PRO A 62 -10.93 -0.74 -5.24
CA PRO A 62 -9.51 -0.39 -5.14
C PRO A 62 -9.26 1.07 -4.76
N ARG A 63 -10.07 2.00 -5.29
CA ARG A 63 -9.96 3.42 -4.98
C ARG A 63 -10.23 3.72 -3.50
N ALA A 64 -11.28 3.14 -2.93
CA ALA A 64 -11.61 3.30 -1.52
C ALA A 64 -10.55 2.66 -0.60
N PHE A 65 -9.94 1.55 -1.03
CA PHE A 65 -8.79 0.97 -0.32
C PHE A 65 -7.60 1.93 -0.33
N ALA A 66 -7.25 2.48 -1.50
CA ALA A 66 -6.16 3.43 -1.64
C ALA A 66 -6.38 4.68 -0.77
N GLU A 67 -7.60 5.22 -0.73
CA GLU A 67 -7.96 6.36 0.11
C GLU A 67 -7.74 6.10 1.62
N LYS A 68 -7.88 4.85 2.09
CA LYS A 68 -7.53 4.46 3.47
C LYS A 68 -6.03 4.30 3.69
N LEU A 69 -5.30 3.86 2.67
CA LEU A 69 -3.88 3.59 2.75
C LEU A 69 -3.03 4.86 2.65
N VAL A 70 -3.41 5.81 1.79
CA VAL A 70 -2.65 7.04 1.51
C VAL A 70 -2.28 7.83 2.77
N PRO A 71 -3.18 8.09 3.73
CA PRO A 71 -2.84 8.82 4.96
C PRO A 71 -1.75 8.13 5.79
N ARG A 72 -1.73 6.78 5.83
CA ARG A 72 -0.69 6.01 6.54
C ARG A 72 0.65 6.12 5.83
N LEU A 73 0.64 6.12 4.49
CA LEU A 73 1.87 6.25 3.70
C LEU A 73 2.46 7.67 3.81
N GLN A 74 1.63 8.71 3.79
CA GLN A 74 2.08 10.10 3.95
C GLN A 74 2.69 10.38 5.33
N ALA A 75 2.38 9.57 6.34
CA ALA A 75 3.01 9.66 7.66
C ALA A 75 4.42 9.03 7.71
N LEU A 76 4.84 8.31 6.66
CA LEU A 76 6.16 7.70 6.60
C LEU A 76 7.22 8.73 6.20
N GLU A 77 8.37 8.66 6.84
CA GLU A 77 9.54 9.45 6.45
C GLU A 77 9.99 9.07 5.03
N GLY A 78 10.17 10.07 4.17
CA GLY A 78 10.58 9.88 2.78
C GLY A 78 9.42 9.63 1.80
N VAL A 79 8.17 9.84 2.23
CA VAL A 79 7.00 9.87 1.34
C VAL A 79 6.46 11.30 1.27
N SER A 80 6.40 11.85 0.07
CA SER A 80 5.74 13.11 -0.26
C SER A 80 4.61 12.83 -1.25
N SER A 81 3.44 13.43 -1.05
CA SER A 81 2.30 13.32 -1.98
C SER A 81 2.22 14.47 -2.96
#